data_AF-A0A2N4XFN2-F1
#
_entry.id   AF-A0A2N4XFN2-F1
#
_cell.length_a   1.000
_cell.length_b   1.000
_cell.length_c   1.000
_cell.angle_alpha   90.00
_cell.angle_beta   90.00
_cell.angle_gamma   90.00
#
_symmetry.space_group_name_H-M   'P 1'
#
loop_
_entity.id
_entity.type
_entity.pdbx_description
1 polymer ?
#
loop_
_entity_poly.entity_id
_entity_poly.type
_entity_poly.pdbx_seq_one_letter_code
_entity_poly.pdbx_strand_id
1 'polypeptide(L)'
;MKTLRFFASMLAIASISFMAFGQSTRTYLLQEADDYFKSGRYWDAFFLYRECAKLPEFQSESKVTDQISYSSRALFLTRKFQDFAAIRRYEPAKSNLIELINLNPNDPNRGQLPRITLAQGAELHRLAWRQPTPQATADMLKRAIAYYHQAIREGLIDASIATSIKQAEASIKDTGVKDAEAAINADPLLKTNTTPAQNTAPVASPRKAGTAPPEVIILPGTQNTSQPKKN
;
A
#
# COMPACT_ATOMS: atom_id res chain seq x y z
N MET A 1 57.52 47.78 -14.04
CA MET A 1 56.11 47.45 -13.68
C MET A 1 55.52 46.38 -14.63
N LYS A 2 55.99 45.12 -14.59
CA LYS A 2 55.47 44.04 -15.47
C LYS A 2 55.31 42.66 -14.81
N THR A 3 55.60 42.52 -13.51
CA THR A 3 55.51 41.23 -12.78
C THR A 3 54.21 41.05 -12.00
N LEU A 4 53.41 42.12 -11.80
CA LEU A 4 52.18 42.07 -11.00
C LEU A 4 50.98 41.41 -11.74
N ARG A 5 51.06 41.24 -13.06
CA ARG A 5 49.97 40.71 -13.89
C ARG A 5 49.94 39.18 -13.98
N PHE A 6 51.02 38.49 -13.62
CA PHE A 6 51.11 37.03 -13.70
C PHE A 6 50.56 36.32 -12.46
N PHE A 7 50.61 36.96 -11.28
CA PHE A 7 50.07 36.38 -10.05
C PHE A 7 48.54 36.41 -9.99
N ALA A 8 47.89 37.35 -10.69
CA ALA A 8 46.44 37.43 -10.75
C ALA A 8 45.80 36.32 -11.61
N SER A 9 46.49 35.81 -12.64
CA SER A 9 45.94 34.74 -13.49
C SER A 9 46.05 33.34 -12.87
N MET A 10 47.09 33.08 -12.06
CA MET A 10 47.25 31.81 -11.35
C MET A 10 46.25 31.65 -10.18
N LEU A 11 45.83 32.74 -9.54
CA LEU A 11 44.79 32.72 -8.51
C LEU A 11 43.37 32.55 -9.09
N ALA A 12 43.15 32.96 -10.34
CA ALA A 12 41.87 32.79 -11.04
C ALA A 12 41.62 31.33 -11.47
N ILE A 13 42.68 30.57 -11.79
CA ILE A 13 42.57 29.18 -12.26
C ILE A 13 42.35 28.20 -11.10
N ALA A 14 42.88 28.48 -9.90
CA ALA A 14 42.64 27.66 -8.70
C ALA A 14 41.19 27.73 -8.19
N SER A 15 40.48 28.83 -8.49
CA SER A 15 39.10 29.05 -8.04
C SER A 15 38.05 28.29 -8.86
N ILE A 16 38.37 27.88 -10.10
CA ILE A 16 37.43 27.20 -11.00
C ILE A 16 37.29 25.71 -10.63
N SER A 17 38.30 25.12 -10.00
CA SER A 17 38.29 23.69 -9.66
C SER A 17 37.41 23.33 -8.46
N PHE A 18 37.12 24.28 -7.56
CA PHE A 18 36.32 24.01 -6.36
C PHE A 18 34.80 23.98 -6.59
N MET A 19 34.29 24.54 -7.69
CA MET A 19 32.85 24.51 -7.99
C MET A 19 32.39 23.19 -8.64
N ALA A 20 33.29 22.45 -9.29
CA ALA A 20 32.92 21.22 -10.01
C ALA A 20 32.66 20.01 -9.08
N PHE A 21 33.35 19.90 -7.94
CA PHE A 21 33.20 18.77 -7.01
C PHE A 21 31.91 18.80 -6.17
N GLY A 22 31.30 19.97 -6.00
CA GLY A 22 30.07 20.14 -5.22
C GLY A 22 28.81 19.73 -5.95
N GLN A 23 28.79 19.74 -7.30
CA GLN A 23 27.62 19.32 -8.07
C GLN A 23 27.55 17.80 -8.23
N SER A 24 28.70 17.13 -8.44
CA SER A 24 28.75 15.67 -8.60
C SER A 24 28.29 14.88 -7.38
N THR A 25 28.53 15.41 -6.16
CA THR A 25 28.10 14.76 -4.91
C THR A 25 26.59 14.86 -4.67
N ARG A 26 25.93 15.89 -5.22
CA ARG A 26 24.50 16.13 -4.96
C ARG A 26 23.59 15.45 -5.99
N THR A 27 24.02 15.38 -7.25
CA THR A 27 23.38 14.51 -8.24
C THR A 27 23.47 13.04 -7.84
N TYR A 28 24.59 12.65 -7.21
CA TYR A 28 24.77 11.32 -6.65
C TYR A 28 23.77 11.03 -5.51
N LEU A 29 23.51 12.00 -4.63
CA LEU A 29 22.55 11.85 -3.52
C LEU A 29 21.12 11.59 -4.01
N LEU A 30 20.68 12.34 -5.02
CA LEU A 30 19.36 12.14 -5.62
C LEU A 30 19.28 10.78 -6.33
N GLN A 31 20.33 10.40 -7.06
CA GLN A 31 20.40 9.09 -7.71
C GLN A 31 20.36 7.93 -6.69
N GLU A 32 21.07 8.06 -5.57
CA GLU A 32 21.04 7.07 -4.49
C GLU A 32 19.63 6.95 -3.89
N ALA A 33 18.91 8.07 -3.71
CA ALA A 33 17.52 8.08 -3.27
C ALA A 33 16.59 7.36 -4.26
N ASP A 34 16.73 7.64 -5.57
CA ASP A 34 15.99 6.97 -6.64
C ASP A 34 16.26 5.46 -6.65
N ASP A 35 17.50 5.05 -6.44
CA ASP A 35 17.89 3.64 -6.44
C ASP A 35 17.36 2.88 -5.22
N TYR A 36 17.38 3.49 -4.03
CA TYR A 36 16.69 2.94 -2.87
C TYR A 36 15.19 2.83 -3.07
N PHE A 37 14.57 3.83 -3.70
CA PHE A 37 13.14 3.78 -3.99
C PHE A 37 12.82 2.60 -4.91
N LYS A 38 13.53 2.48 -6.05
CA LYS A 38 13.37 1.37 -7.00
C LYS A 38 13.55 0.02 -6.33
N SER A 39 14.56 -0.12 -5.46
CA SER A 39 14.85 -1.38 -4.77
C SER A 39 13.90 -1.70 -3.61
N GLY A 40 12.86 -0.89 -3.37
CA GLY A 40 11.91 -1.09 -2.27
C GLY A 40 12.42 -0.68 -0.89
N ARG A 41 13.58 -0.01 -0.81
CA ARG A 41 14.15 0.55 0.44
C ARG A 41 13.53 1.92 0.72
N TYR A 42 12.22 1.95 0.83
CA TYR A 42 11.44 3.19 0.89
C TYR A 42 11.73 4.08 2.10
N TRP A 43 12.15 3.48 3.22
CA TRP A 43 12.57 4.24 4.40
C TRP A 43 13.85 5.03 4.13
N ASP A 44 14.86 4.38 3.57
CA ASP A 44 16.13 5.03 3.23
C ASP A 44 15.93 6.10 2.15
N ALA A 45 15.14 5.77 1.12
CA ALA A 45 14.74 6.72 0.09
C ALA A 45 14.05 7.96 0.68
N PHE A 46 13.09 7.78 1.61
CA PHE A 46 12.39 8.87 2.27
C PHE A 46 13.33 9.85 2.96
N PHE A 47 14.32 9.36 3.72
CA PHE A 47 15.29 10.24 4.39
C PHE A 47 16.20 10.95 3.38
N LEU A 48 16.70 10.23 2.38
CA LEU A 48 17.55 10.86 1.36
C LEU A 48 16.81 11.93 0.56
N TYR A 49 15.55 11.72 0.18
CA TYR A 49 14.76 12.76 -0.47
C TYR A 49 14.51 13.97 0.44
N ARG A 50 14.32 13.75 1.75
CA ARG A 50 14.23 14.85 2.72
C ARG A 50 15.52 15.64 2.85
N GLU A 51 16.68 14.98 2.77
CA GLU A 51 17.96 15.69 2.74
C GLU A 51 18.14 16.45 1.42
N CYS A 52 17.76 15.84 0.29
CA CYS A 52 17.76 16.52 -1.02
C CYS A 52 16.88 17.79 -0.99
N ALA A 53 15.68 17.73 -0.43
CA ALA A 53 14.74 18.85 -0.36
C ALA A 53 15.26 20.05 0.46
N LYS A 54 16.27 19.86 1.33
CA LYS A 54 16.90 20.97 2.06
C LYS A 54 17.92 21.72 1.20
N LEU A 55 18.45 21.09 0.15
CA LEU A 55 19.47 21.68 -0.70
C LEU A 55 18.86 22.76 -1.61
N PRO A 56 19.47 23.95 -1.73
CA PRO A 56 18.91 25.07 -2.49
C PRO A 56 18.55 24.74 -3.94
N GLU A 57 19.33 23.86 -4.58
CA GLU A 57 19.13 23.41 -5.96
C GLU A 57 17.84 22.59 -6.18
N PHE A 58 17.33 21.92 -5.14
CA PHE A 58 16.13 21.09 -5.21
C PHE A 58 14.91 21.74 -4.53
N GLN A 59 15.06 22.91 -3.90
CA GLN A 59 13.96 23.58 -3.17
C GLN A 59 12.77 23.95 -4.07
N SER A 60 13.02 24.24 -5.35
CA SER A 60 11.97 24.51 -6.34
C SER A 60 11.49 23.27 -7.09
N GLU A 61 12.11 22.11 -6.88
CA GLU A 61 11.75 20.88 -7.57
C GLU A 61 10.60 20.16 -6.87
N SER A 62 9.39 20.26 -7.44
CA SER A 62 8.23 19.52 -6.93
C SER A 62 8.49 18.02 -6.87
N LYS A 63 9.25 17.49 -7.83
CA LYS A 63 9.58 16.07 -7.95
C LYS A 63 10.19 15.48 -6.68
N VAL A 64 11.14 16.16 -6.04
CA VAL A 64 11.78 15.67 -4.80
C VAL A 64 10.77 15.63 -3.65
N THR A 65 9.92 16.66 -3.56
CA THR A 65 8.86 16.72 -2.53
C THR A 65 7.80 15.64 -2.75
N ASP A 66 7.41 15.40 -3.99
CA ASP A 66 6.49 14.32 -4.36
C ASP A 66 7.08 12.96 -4.00
N GLN A 67 8.38 12.76 -4.22
CA GLN A 67 9.06 11.50 -3.89
C GLN A 67 9.13 11.21 -2.39
N ILE A 68 9.18 12.24 -1.53
CA ILE A 68 9.03 12.06 -0.07
C ILE A 68 7.65 11.45 0.22
N SER A 69 6.60 12.01 -0.39
CA SER A 69 5.22 11.53 -0.22
C SER A 69 5.06 10.12 -0.77
N TYR A 70 5.59 9.85 -1.96
CA TYR A 70 5.55 8.52 -2.58
C TYR A 70 6.29 7.48 -1.75
N SER A 71 7.46 7.81 -1.20
CA SER A 71 8.22 6.90 -0.32
C SER A 71 7.41 6.52 0.92
N SER A 72 6.74 7.50 1.55
CA SER A 72 5.89 7.24 2.72
C SER A 72 4.66 6.38 2.37
N ARG A 73 4.02 6.64 1.22
CA ARG A 73 2.88 5.85 0.71
C ARG A 73 3.31 4.42 0.38
N ALA A 74 4.47 4.24 -0.25
CA ALA A 74 5.02 2.94 -0.58
C ALA A 74 5.29 2.09 0.67
N LEU A 75 5.84 2.68 1.74
CA LEU A 75 6.00 2.01 3.04
C LEU A 75 4.65 1.55 3.61
N PHE A 76 3.66 2.44 3.60
CA PHE A 76 2.32 2.12 4.10
C PHE A 76 1.68 0.97 3.30
N LEU A 77 1.72 1.03 1.97
CA LEU A 77 1.18 0.01 1.09
C LEU A 77 1.92 -1.32 1.26
N THR A 78 3.26 -1.28 1.40
CA THR A 78 4.10 -2.45 1.71
C THR A 78 3.59 -3.14 2.97
N ARG A 79 3.42 -2.37 4.04
CA ARG A 79 2.95 -2.92 5.31
C ARG A 79 1.52 -3.48 5.20
N LYS A 80 0.61 -2.75 4.54
CA LYS A 80 -0.78 -3.17 4.39
C LYS A 80 -0.91 -4.46 3.59
N PHE A 81 -0.20 -4.61 2.46
CA PHE A 81 -0.30 -5.84 1.70
C PHE A 81 0.22 -7.03 2.51
N GLN A 82 1.35 -6.86 3.24
CA GLN A 82 1.93 -7.93 4.05
C GLN A 82 1.01 -8.33 5.20
N ASP A 83 0.47 -7.35 5.94
CA ASP A 83 -0.45 -7.61 7.04
C ASP A 83 -1.72 -8.32 6.57
N PHE A 84 -2.34 -7.87 5.47
CA PHE A 84 -3.52 -8.51 4.92
C PHE A 84 -3.24 -9.91 4.36
N ALA A 85 -2.10 -10.10 3.69
CA ALA A 85 -1.70 -11.41 3.20
C ALA A 85 -1.46 -12.40 4.35
N ALA A 86 -0.84 -11.95 5.45
CA ALA A 86 -0.57 -12.79 6.62
C ALA A 86 -1.85 -13.32 7.28
N ILE A 87 -2.93 -12.53 7.28
CA ILE A 87 -4.25 -12.95 7.78
C ILE A 87 -5.18 -13.52 6.69
N ARG A 88 -4.62 -13.90 5.53
CA ARG A 88 -5.34 -14.48 4.38
C ARG A 88 -6.47 -13.60 3.81
N ARG A 89 -6.41 -12.29 4.04
CA ARG A 89 -7.30 -11.33 3.39
C ARG A 89 -6.70 -10.90 2.05
N TYR A 90 -6.75 -11.80 1.08
CA TYR A 90 -6.03 -11.64 -0.18
C TYR A 90 -6.57 -10.52 -1.08
N GLU A 91 -7.86 -10.23 -1.06
CA GLU A 91 -8.44 -9.14 -1.87
C GLU A 91 -7.87 -7.76 -1.51
N PRO A 92 -7.91 -7.31 -0.23
CA PRO A 92 -7.27 -6.05 0.14
C PRO A 92 -5.74 -6.13 0.02
N ALA A 93 -5.11 -7.30 0.23
CA ALA A 93 -3.68 -7.46 0.00
C ALA A 93 -3.30 -7.17 -1.46
N LYS A 94 -4.03 -7.78 -2.41
CA LYS A 94 -3.84 -7.61 -3.85
C LYS A 94 -4.04 -6.16 -4.28
N SER A 95 -5.09 -5.51 -3.79
CA SER A 95 -5.36 -4.09 -4.08
C SER A 95 -4.21 -3.17 -3.64
N ASN A 96 -3.72 -3.33 -2.40
CA ASN A 96 -2.57 -2.55 -1.91
C ASN A 96 -1.28 -2.84 -2.69
N LEU A 97 -1.05 -4.09 -3.09
CA LEU A 97 0.11 -4.45 -3.88
C LEU A 97 0.04 -3.87 -5.31
N ILE A 98 -1.13 -3.86 -5.94
CA ILE A 98 -1.31 -3.21 -7.26
C ILE A 98 -0.99 -1.72 -7.16
N GLU A 99 -1.49 -1.04 -6.11
CA GLU A 99 -1.19 0.37 -5.90
C GLU A 99 0.31 0.62 -5.65
N LEU A 100 0.97 -0.27 -4.91
CA LEU A 100 2.42 -0.22 -4.69
C LEU A 100 3.19 -0.35 -6.01
N ILE A 101 2.81 -1.31 -6.86
CA ILE A 101 3.44 -1.52 -8.17
C ILE A 101 3.20 -0.35 -9.11
N ASN A 102 2.01 0.27 -9.07
CA ASN A 102 1.75 1.49 -9.85
C ASN A 102 2.62 2.66 -9.40
N LEU A 103 2.92 2.74 -8.11
CA LEU A 103 3.79 3.76 -7.53
C LEU A 103 5.27 3.49 -7.82
N ASN A 104 5.69 2.22 -7.74
CA ASN A 104 7.03 1.76 -8.10
C ASN A 104 6.95 0.50 -8.98
N PRO A 105 7.01 0.64 -10.32
CA PRO A 105 6.99 -0.50 -11.22
C PRO A 105 8.14 -1.49 -11.03
N ASN A 106 9.23 -1.06 -10.38
CA ASN A 106 10.41 -1.88 -10.08
C ASN A 106 10.36 -2.51 -8.67
N ASP A 107 9.26 -2.35 -7.93
CA ASP A 107 9.15 -2.85 -6.56
C ASP A 107 9.50 -4.35 -6.48
N PRO A 108 10.33 -4.78 -5.51
CA PRO A 108 10.76 -6.17 -5.40
C PRO A 108 9.61 -7.15 -5.11
N ASN A 109 8.50 -6.68 -4.55
CA ASN A 109 7.31 -7.47 -4.25
C ASN A 109 6.40 -7.65 -5.48
N ARG A 110 6.69 -7.07 -6.66
CA ARG A 110 5.85 -7.25 -7.87
C ARG A 110 5.55 -8.71 -8.18
N GLY A 111 6.51 -9.61 -7.94
CA GLY A 111 6.38 -11.05 -8.16
C GLY A 111 5.43 -11.75 -7.18
N GLN A 112 4.95 -11.07 -6.14
CA GLN A 112 3.94 -11.58 -5.21
C GLN A 112 2.53 -11.46 -5.78
N LEU A 113 2.29 -10.61 -6.78
CA LEU A 113 0.95 -10.40 -7.34
C LEU A 113 0.30 -11.72 -7.80
N PRO A 114 0.93 -12.52 -8.69
CA PRO A 114 0.31 -13.77 -9.11
C PRO A 114 0.29 -14.83 -8.00
N ARG A 115 1.17 -14.74 -6.99
CA ARG A 115 1.15 -15.64 -5.83
C ARG A 115 -0.05 -15.39 -4.93
N ILE A 116 -0.41 -14.11 -4.71
CA ILE A 116 -1.63 -13.73 -4.00
C ILE A 116 -2.85 -14.21 -4.80
N THR A 117 -2.86 -14.03 -6.12
CA THR A 117 -3.92 -14.52 -7.01
C THR A 117 -4.09 -16.03 -6.93
N LEU A 118 -2.99 -16.79 -6.93
CA LEU A 118 -3.03 -18.24 -6.70
C LEU A 118 -3.63 -18.60 -5.33
N ALA A 119 -3.22 -17.89 -4.28
CA ALA A 119 -3.74 -18.09 -2.92
C ALA A 119 -5.24 -17.76 -2.81
N GLN A 120 -5.75 -16.79 -3.57
CA GLN A 120 -7.19 -16.52 -3.70
C GLN A 120 -7.94 -17.73 -4.25
N GLY A 121 -7.44 -18.31 -5.35
CA GLY A 121 -8.00 -19.52 -5.95
C GLY A 121 -8.01 -20.69 -4.96
N ALA A 122 -6.89 -20.92 -4.27
CA ALA A 122 -6.76 -22.00 -3.29
C ALA A 122 -7.73 -21.85 -2.11
N GLU A 123 -7.92 -20.62 -1.61
CA GLU A 123 -8.86 -20.36 -0.52
C GLU A 123 -10.32 -20.54 -0.96
N LEU A 124 -10.69 -20.11 -2.16
CA LEU A 124 -12.03 -20.37 -2.69
C LEU A 124 -12.28 -21.86 -2.88
N HIS A 125 -11.32 -22.60 -3.42
CA HIS A 125 -11.42 -24.05 -3.55
C HIS A 125 -11.65 -24.70 -2.18
N ARG A 126 -10.88 -24.31 -1.16
CA ARG A 126 -11.01 -24.81 0.21
C ARG A 126 -12.38 -24.49 0.84
N LEU A 127 -12.96 -23.33 0.51
CA LEU A 127 -14.25 -22.88 1.03
C LEU A 127 -15.46 -23.42 0.25
N ALA A 128 -15.27 -23.93 -0.96
CA ALA A 128 -16.35 -24.39 -1.82
C ALA A 128 -17.19 -25.48 -1.16
N TRP A 129 -16.56 -26.47 -0.53
CA TRP A 129 -17.26 -27.58 0.14
C TRP A 129 -17.99 -27.18 1.43
N ARG A 130 -17.88 -25.91 1.85
CA ARG A 130 -18.65 -25.35 2.97
C ARG A 130 -19.92 -24.65 2.50
N GLN A 131 -20.16 -24.59 1.19
CA GLN A 131 -21.36 -23.96 0.66
C GLN A 131 -22.60 -24.83 0.92
N PRO A 132 -23.77 -24.22 1.15
CA PRO A 132 -24.98 -24.95 1.52
C PRO A 132 -25.60 -25.74 0.35
N THR A 133 -25.27 -25.39 -0.89
CA THR A 133 -25.84 -26.02 -2.08
C THR A 133 -24.76 -26.52 -3.05
N PRO A 134 -25.04 -27.60 -3.80
CA PRO A 134 -24.15 -28.07 -4.87
C PRO A 134 -23.88 -26.99 -5.92
N GLN A 135 -24.90 -26.19 -6.27
CA GLN A 135 -24.75 -25.07 -7.20
C GLN A 135 -23.76 -24.02 -6.68
N ALA A 136 -23.89 -23.58 -5.43
CA ALA A 136 -22.98 -22.60 -4.83
C ALA A 136 -21.56 -23.16 -4.69
N THR A 137 -21.41 -24.46 -4.43
CA THR A 137 -20.12 -25.16 -4.46
C THR A 137 -19.49 -25.07 -5.85
N ALA A 138 -20.23 -25.46 -6.89
CA ALA A 138 -19.78 -25.42 -8.27
C ALA A 138 -19.39 -23.99 -8.72
N ASP A 139 -20.19 -22.99 -8.38
CA ASP A 139 -19.91 -21.59 -8.74
C ASP A 139 -18.69 -21.04 -8.01
N MET A 140 -18.47 -21.43 -6.75
CA MET A 140 -17.25 -21.09 -6.01
C MET A 140 -16.00 -21.76 -6.62
N LEU A 141 -16.10 -23.02 -7.04
CA LEU A 141 -15.01 -23.74 -7.72
C LEU A 141 -14.68 -23.13 -9.09
N LYS A 142 -15.68 -22.71 -9.87
CA LYS A 142 -15.45 -21.97 -11.14
C LYS A 142 -14.68 -20.68 -10.90
N ARG A 143 -15.03 -19.93 -9.84
CA ARG A 143 -14.26 -18.74 -9.45
C ARG A 143 -12.83 -19.08 -9.05
N ALA A 144 -12.61 -20.19 -8.34
CA ALA A 144 -11.26 -20.66 -8.02
C ALA A 144 -10.43 -20.93 -9.29
N ILE A 145 -11.00 -21.61 -10.28
CA ILE A 145 -10.39 -21.86 -11.59
C ILE A 145 -10.05 -20.54 -12.30
N ALA A 146 -10.96 -19.56 -12.28
CA ALA A 146 -10.70 -18.23 -12.85
C ALA A 146 -9.44 -17.57 -12.25
N TYR A 147 -9.26 -17.66 -10.94
CA TYR A 147 -8.07 -17.15 -10.26
C TYR A 147 -6.80 -17.92 -10.64
N TYR A 148 -6.87 -19.24 -10.80
CA TYR A 148 -5.72 -20.02 -11.28
C TYR A 148 -5.27 -19.58 -12.68
N HIS A 149 -6.20 -19.39 -13.61
CA HIS A 149 -5.88 -18.82 -14.93
C HIS A 149 -5.37 -17.38 -14.85
N GLN A 150 -5.93 -16.57 -13.95
CA GLN A 150 -5.45 -15.22 -13.73
C GLN A 150 -4.00 -15.19 -13.23
N ALA A 151 -3.61 -16.09 -12.32
CA ALA A 151 -2.24 -16.18 -11.84
C ALA A 151 -1.25 -16.51 -12.97
N ILE A 152 -1.66 -17.37 -13.92
CA ILE A 152 -0.87 -17.68 -15.13
C ILE A 152 -0.73 -16.43 -16.00
N ARG A 153 -1.82 -15.69 -16.25
CA ARG A 153 -1.79 -14.43 -17.03
C ARG A 153 -0.92 -13.36 -16.41
N GLU A 154 -0.87 -13.31 -15.08
CA GLU A 154 0.00 -12.42 -14.30
C GLU A 154 1.48 -12.89 -14.27
N GLY A 155 1.81 -14.00 -14.95
CA GLY A 155 3.19 -14.43 -15.21
C GLY A 155 3.71 -15.52 -14.26
N LEU A 156 2.86 -16.15 -13.45
CA LEU A 156 3.29 -17.27 -12.61
C LEU A 156 3.33 -18.57 -13.42
N ILE A 157 4.56 -19.05 -13.64
CA ILE A 157 4.84 -20.33 -14.27
C ILE A 157 5.05 -21.35 -13.16
N ASP A 158 3.98 -22.03 -12.75
CA ASP A 158 4.02 -23.09 -11.75
C ASP A 158 3.18 -24.27 -12.23
N ALA A 159 3.83 -25.44 -12.39
CA ALA A 159 3.20 -26.65 -12.88
C ALA A 159 2.07 -27.14 -11.95
N SER A 160 2.11 -26.79 -10.67
CA SER A 160 1.07 -27.15 -9.70
C SER A 160 -0.27 -26.45 -9.97
N ILE A 161 -0.29 -25.34 -10.71
CA ILE A 161 -1.52 -24.63 -11.06
C ILE A 161 -2.39 -25.50 -11.98
N ALA A 162 -1.78 -26.18 -12.95
CA ALA A 162 -2.50 -27.08 -13.85
C ALA A 162 -3.16 -28.24 -13.09
N THR A 163 -2.46 -28.79 -12.09
CA THR A 163 -3.03 -29.81 -11.19
C THR A 163 -4.18 -29.25 -10.36
N SER A 164 -4.04 -28.02 -9.84
CA SER A 164 -5.08 -27.35 -9.04
C SER A 164 -6.35 -27.07 -9.84
N ILE A 165 -6.20 -26.69 -11.12
CA ILE A 165 -7.32 -26.54 -12.07
C ILE A 165 -8.03 -27.88 -12.26
N LYS A 166 -7.29 -28.95 -12.60
CA LYS A 166 -7.87 -30.30 -12.79
C LYS A 166 -8.60 -30.81 -11.54
N GLN A 167 -8.06 -30.55 -10.35
CA GLN A 167 -8.70 -30.91 -9.08
C GLN A 167 -10.01 -30.14 -8.86
N ALA A 168 -10.04 -28.85 -9.19
CA ALA A 168 -11.26 -28.06 -9.11
C ALA A 168 -12.31 -28.52 -10.13
N GLU A 169 -11.89 -28.85 -11.36
CA GLU A 169 -12.77 -29.42 -12.40
C GLU A 169 -13.36 -30.76 -11.99
N ALA A 170 -12.56 -31.65 -11.40
CA ALA A 170 -13.04 -32.91 -10.85
C ALA A 170 -14.04 -32.67 -9.70
N SER A 171 -13.71 -31.74 -8.79
CA SER A 171 -14.59 -31.37 -7.68
C SER A 171 -15.94 -30.80 -8.15
N ILE A 172 -15.96 -30.08 -9.28
CA ILE A 172 -17.19 -29.60 -9.92
C ILE A 172 -18.04 -30.78 -10.39
N LYS A 173 -17.43 -31.79 -11.03
CA LYS A 173 -18.15 -32.98 -11.50
C LYS A 173 -18.81 -33.73 -10.35
N ASP A 174 -18.11 -33.83 -9.21
CA ASP A 174 -18.61 -34.49 -8.01
C ASP A 174 -19.84 -33.79 -7.40
N THR A 175 -20.08 -32.51 -7.71
CA THR A 175 -21.31 -31.81 -7.29
C THR A 175 -22.58 -32.28 -8.02
N GLY A 176 -22.45 -32.98 -9.15
CA GLY A 176 -23.58 -33.45 -9.95
C GLY A 176 -24.34 -32.35 -10.73
N VAL A 177 -23.83 -31.13 -10.79
CA VAL A 177 -24.43 -30.00 -11.51
C VAL A 177 -24.12 -30.07 -13.01
N LYS A 178 -25.13 -30.36 -13.84
CA LYS A 178 -24.99 -30.55 -15.30
C LYS A 178 -24.57 -29.30 -16.08
N ASP A 179 -24.94 -28.11 -15.61
CA ASP A 179 -24.60 -26.84 -16.27
C ASP A 179 -23.24 -26.29 -15.87
N ALA A 180 -22.50 -26.99 -15.00
CA ALA A 180 -21.23 -26.52 -14.51
C ALA A 180 -20.10 -26.67 -15.55
N GLU A 181 -20.20 -27.63 -16.47
CA GLU A 181 -19.19 -27.91 -17.50
C GLU A 181 -19.16 -26.85 -18.61
N ALA A 182 -20.29 -26.25 -18.96
CA ALA A 182 -20.36 -25.22 -20.01
C ALA A 182 -19.66 -23.90 -19.61
N ALA A 183 -19.61 -23.59 -18.31
CA ALA A 183 -19.06 -22.34 -17.78
C ALA A 183 -17.54 -22.40 -17.51
N ILE A 184 -16.92 -23.58 -17.53
CA ILE A 184 -15.46 -23.74 -17.38
C ILE A 184 -14.72 -23.17 -18.61
N ASN A 185 -15.40 -23.14 -19.78
CA ASN A 185 -14.86 -22.62 -21.04
C ASN A 185 -15.14 -21.13 -21.29
N ALA A 186 -15.87 -20.45 -20.40
CA ALA A 186 -16.16 -19.02 -20.50
C ALA A 186 -15.29 -18.27 -19.49
N ASP A 187 -14.41 -17.40 -19.97
CA ASP A 187 -13.50 -16.59 -19.13
C ASP A 187 -14.30 -15.83 -18.05
N PRO A 188 -14.19 -16.14 -16.74
CA PRO A 188 -15.15 -15.64 -15.75
C PRO A 188 -14.90 -14.21 -15.26
N LEU A 189 -13.86 -13.55 -15.75
CA LEU A 189 -13.54 -12.19 -15.31
C LEU A 189 -14.32 -11.17 -16.13
N LEU A 190 -15.55 -10.90 -15.70
CA LEU A 190 -16.15 -9.55 -15.65
C LEU A 190 -17.60 -9.67 -15.16
N LYS A 191 -17.79 -9.47 -13.85
CA LYS A 191 -18.98 -8.86 -13.21
C LYS A 191 -18.85 -8.89 -11.68
N THR A 192 -17.70 -8.49 -11.15
CA THR A 192 -17.72 -7.80 -9.86
C THR A 192 -18.11 -6.37 -10.17
N ASN A 193 -19.38 -6.03 -9.92
CA ASN A 193 -19.76 -4.64 -9.73
C ASN A 193 -18.91 -4.12 -8.57
N THR A 194 -17.79 -3.49 -8.90
CA THR A 194 -17.14 -2.55 -7.99
C THR A 194 -18.09 -1.38 -7.92
N THR A 195 -19.10 -1.47 -7.06
CA THR A 195 -19.79 -0.27 -6.59
C THR A 195 -18.69 0.64 -6.07
N PRO A 196 -18.52 1.86 -6.60
CA PRO A 196 -17.69 2.85 -5.95
C PRO A 196 -18.18 2.90 -4.51
N ALA A 197 -17.27 2.90 -3.54
CA ALA A 197 -17.61 3.30 -2.19
C ALA A 197 -18.23 4.68 -2.30
N GLN A 198 -19.56 4.73 -2.33
CA GLN A 198 -20.32 5.96 -2.20
C GLN A 198 -19.89 6.52 -0.84
N ASN A 199 -19.48 7.78 -0.87
CA ASN A 199 -19.44 8.66 0.28
C ASN A 199 -20.71 8.43 1.12
N THR A 200 -20.62 7.61 2.16
CA THR A 200 -21.54 7.71 3.27
C THR A 200 -21.07 8.91 4.07
N ALA A 201 -21.78 10.02 3.89
CA ALA A 201 -21.81 11.12 4.84
C ALA A 201 -21.86 10.58 6.28
N PRO A 202 -21.25 11.28 7.25
CA PRO A 202 -21.17 10.79 8.62
C PRO A 202 -22.58 10.52 9.14
N VAL A 203 -22.79 9.29 9.63
CA VAL A 203 -24.02 8.91 10.33
C VAL A 203 -24.15 9.83 11.54
N ALA A 204 -25.09 10.76 11.44
CA ALA A 204 -25.54 11.59 12.54
C ALA A 204 -26.12 10.66 13.62
N SER A 205 -25.48 10.67 14.78
CA SER A 205 -26.00 10.07 16.00
C SER A 205 -27.40 10.63 16.29
N PRO A 206 -28.44 9.80 16.55
CA PRO A 206 -29.73 10.31 16.99
C PRO A 206 -29.57 10.86 18.42
N ARG A 207 -29.32 12.17 18.52
CA ARG A 207 -29.36 12.92 19.78
C ARG A 207 -30.83 13.11 20.15
N LYS A 208 -31.26 12.36 21.16
CA LYS A 208 -32.52 12.55 21.88
C LYS A 208 -32.59 14.00 22.35
N ALA A 209 -33.58 14.75 21.88
CA ALA A 209 -33.86 16.09 22.37
C ALA A 209 -34.60 16.00 23.72
N GLY A 210 -34.20 16.85 24.67
CA GLY A 210 -35.05 17.26 25.77
C GLY A 210 -34.84 16.54 27.10
N THR A 211 -33.83 16.93 27.87
CA THR A 211 -34.01 17.33 29.27
C THR A 211 -32.82 18.18 29.71
N ALA A 212 -33.11 19.32 30.34
CA ALA A 212 -32.16 20.34 30.77
C ALA A 212 -31.07 19.78 31.71
N PRO A 213 -29.88 20.42 31.78
CA PRO A 213 -28.86 20.02 32.74
C PRO A 213 -29.36 20.20 34.18
N PRO A 214 -29.03 19.29 35.12
CA PRO A 214 -29.35 19.50 36.51
C PRO A 214 -28.59 20.73 37.03
N GLU A 215 -29.37 21.72 37.44
CA GLU A 215 -28.95 22.86 38.24
C GLU A 215 -28.38 22.30 39.56
N VAL A 216 -27.08 22.48 39.77
CA VAL A 216 -26.43 22.16 41.04
C VAL A 216 -26.86 23.22 42.04
N ILE A 217 -27.95 22.94 42.75
CA ILE A 217 -28.38 23.71 43.92
C ILE A 217 -27.40 23.39 45.05
N ILE A 218 -26.36 24.22 45.20
CA ILE A 218 -25.52 24.24 46.40
C ILE A 218 -26.35 24.91 47.50
N LEU A 219 -26.96 24.09 48.36
CA LEU A 219 -27.55 24.56 49.62
C LEU A 219 -26.42 25.08 50.52
N PRO A 220 -26.56 26.27 51.13
CA PRO A 220 -25.55 26.83 52.03
C PRO A 220 -25.52 26.05 53.34
N GLY A 221 -24.56 25.13 53.45
CA GLY A 221 -24.19 24.47 54.70
C GLY A 221 -23.25 25.35 55.52
N THR A 222 -23.82 25.96 56.56
CA THR A 222 -23.22 26.60 57.73
C THR A 222 -21.70 26.65 57.83
N GLN A 223 -21.20 27.89 57.85
CA GLN A 223 -19.89 28.27 58.37
C GLN A 223 -19.72 27.74 59.80
N ASN A 224 -18.64 27.02 60.05
CA ASN A 224 -18.05 26.97 61.38
C ASN A 224 -16.54 27.18 61.24
N THR A 225 -16.16 28.42 61.53
CA THR A 225 -14.80 28.90 61.73
C THR A 225 -14.14 28.14 62.88
N SER A 226 -12.93 27.63 62.66
CA SER A 226 -11.99 27.33 63.74
C SER A 226 -10.59 27.72 63.26
N GLN A 227 -10.04 28.72 63.94
CA GLN A 227 -8.75 29.37 63.68
C GLN A 227 -7.54 28.43 63.85
N PRO A 228 -6.37 28.80 63.28
CA PRO A 228 -5.17 27.98 63.32
C PRO A 228 -4.41 28.13 64.64
N LYS A 229 -3.88 27.01 65.16
CA LYS A 229 -2.84 27.03 66.19
C LYS A 229 -1.47 27.13 65.52
N LYS A 230 -0.72 28.17 65.91
CA LYS A 230 0.70 28.38 65.65
C LYS A 230 1.56 27.26 66.25
N ASN A 231 2.66 26.97 65.58
CA ASN A 231 4.00 26.96 66.20
C ASN A 231 4.88 27.89 65.37
#